data_AF-A0A651GJW3-F1
#
_entry.id   AF-A0A651GJW3-F1
#
_cell.length_a   1.000
_cell.length_b   1.000
_cell.length_c   1.000
_cell.angle_alpha   90.00
_cell.angle_beta   90.00
_cell.angle_gamma   90.00
#
_symmetry.space_group_name_H-M   'P 1'
#
loop_
_entity.id
_entity.type
_entity.pdbx_description
1 polymer ?
#
loop_
_entity_poly.entity_id
_entity_poly.type
_entity_poly.pdbx_seq_one_letter_code
_entity_poly.pdbx_strand_id
1 'polypeptide(L)'
;MDIGTSARERDERWRPPVHLPALWPAIQEHGSRRLALVFGNEAHGLNRDELAQCHILLHLDTWGDYSSYNLASAVAIIGHHIAAHIHQQTTASHPTPTHKQPADIALVERLGSYWLDSLERCAYFRGNRRRDIYEPHFRQLLQRLALSKEDATTLFASLAQFNYYSFGDKHLND
;
A
#
# COMPACT_ATOMS: atom_id res chain seq x y z
N MET A 1 -30.94 -3.42 0.01
CA MET A 1 -30.30 -2.87 1.22
C MET A 1 -29.97 -1.43 0.93
N ASP A 2 -30.33 -0.56 1.85
CA ASP A 2 -30.32 0.87 1.62
C ASP A 2 -29.32 1.53 2.59
N ILE A 3 -28.46 2.37 2.04
CA ILE A 3 -27.41 3.08 2.76
C ILE A 3 -27.74 4.56 2.68
N GLY A 4 -28.09 5.16 3.81
CA GLY A 4 -28.40 6.58 3.91
C GLY A 4 -27.17 7.38 4.31
N THR A 5 -26.90 8.50 3.64
CA THR A 5 -25.78 9.39 4.02
C THR A 5 -26.23 10.43 5.06
N SER A 6 -25.49 10.57 6.15
CA SER A 6 -25.75 11.59 7.18
C SER A 6 -24.47 12.30 7.60
N ALA A 7 -24.52 13.63 7.63
CA ALA A 7 -23.43 14.47 8.10
C ALA A 7 -23.45 14.67 9.64
N ARG A 8 -24.50 14.19 10.31
CA ARG A 8 -24.61 14.27 11.77
C ARG A 8 -24.42 12.88 12.35
N GLU A 9 -23.47 12.76 13.28
CA GLU A 9 -23.51 11.74 14.31
C GLU A 9 -24.70 12.09 15.21
N ARG A 10 -25.81 11.36 15.05
CA ARG A 10 -27.03 11.60 15.83
C ARG A 10 -27.00 10.77 17.11
N ASP A 11 -27.76 11.26 18.10
CA ASP A 11 -28.01 10.74 19.45
C ASP A 11 -27.98 9.19 19.58
N GLU A 12 -27.53 8.66 20.73
CA GLU A 12 -27.26 7.23 21.05
C GLU A 12 -28.40 6.25 20.75
N ARG A 13 -29.60 6.76 20.47
CA ARG A 13 -30.81 5.99 20.11
C ARG A 13 -30.80 5.48 18.66
N TRP A 14 -29.79 5.84 17.88
CA TRP A 14 -29.62 5.44 16.49
C TRP A 14 -28.48 4.44 16.33
N ARG A 15 -28.52 3.63 15.25
CA ARG A 15 -27.40 2.77 14.90
C ARG A 15 -26.16 3.64 14.70
N PRO A 16 -24.98 3.21 15.19
CA PRO A 16 -23.76 3.97 15.00
C PRO A 16 -23.48 4.14 13.50
N PRO A 17 -23.06 5.34 13.06
CA PRO A 17 -22.71 5.54 11.67
C PRO A 17 -21.48 4.70 11.32
N VAL A 18 -21.46 4.25 10.08
CA VAL A 18 -20.33 3.58 9.45
C VAL A 18 -19.54 4.62 8.66
N HIS A 19 -18.22 4.57 8.77
CA HIS A 19 -17.31 5.41 7.98
C HIS A 19 -16.82 4.64 6.76
N LEU A 20 -16.30 5.33 5.74
CA LEU A 20 -15.88 4.71 4.47
C LEU A 20 -15.00 3.45 4.63
N PRO A 21 -13.96 3.42 5.49
CA PRO A 21 -13.12 2.23 5.64
C PRO A 21 -13.88 0.98 6.12
N ALA A 22 -14.96 1.18 6.89
CA ALA A 22 -15.78 0.11 7.45
C ALA A 22 -17.03 -0.21 6.60
N LEU A 23 -17.25 0.49 5.48
CA LEU A 23 -18.43 0.33 4.65
C LEU A 23 -18.57 -1.09 4.07
N TRP A 24 -17.47 -1.66 3.55
CA TRP A 24 -17.51 -2.98 2.91
C TRP A 24 -17.73 -4.13 3.89
N PRO A 25 -17.03 -4.20 5.04
CA PRO A 25 -17.37 -5.15 6.10
C PRO A 25 -18.84 -5.08 6.50
N ALA A 26 -19.38 -3.87 6.73
CA ALA A 26 -20.77 -3.68 7.11
C ALA A 26 -21.76 -4.16 6.02
N ILE A 27 -21.44 -3.92 4.73
CA ILE A 27 -22.23 -4.45 3.61
C ILE A 27 -22.22 -5.99 3.58
N GLN A 28 -21.07 -6.61 3.83
CA GLN A 28 -20.92 -8.07 3.81
C GLN A 28 -21.70 -8.74 4.94
N GLU A 29 -21.71 -8.14 6.14
CA GLU A 29 -22.51 -8.62 7.29
C GLU A 29 -24.01 -8.70 6.97
N HIS A 30 -24.52 -7.80 6.13
CA HIS A 30 -25.92 -7.78 5.70
C HIS A 30 -26.23 -8.71 4.50
N GLY A 31 -25.22 -9.36 3.89
CA GLY A 31 -25.40 -10.38 2.85
C GLY A 31 -26.16 -9.93 1.59
N SER A 32 -26.21 -8.63 1.31
CA SER A 32 -27.09 -8.06 0.29
C SER A 32 -26.44 -7.96 -1.09
N ARG A 33 -27.11 -8.50 -2.11
CA ARG A 33 -26.66 -8.48 -3.51
C ARG A 33 -27.03 -7.21 -4.29
N ARG A 34 -27.94 -6.38 -3.72
CA ARG A 34 -28.39 -5.12 -4.31
C ARG A 34 -28.36 -4.01 -3.27
N LEU A 35 -27.65 -2.94 -3.61
CA LEU A 35 -27.42 -1.78 -2.78
C LEU A 35 -28.09 -0.55 -3.40
N ALA A 36 -28.73 0.25 -2.56
CA ALA A 36 -29.20 1.59 -2.91
C ALA A 36 -28.47 2.61 -2.02
N LEU A 37 -27.89 3.63 -2.64
CA LEU A 37 -27.32 4.78 -1.94
C LEU A 37 -28.35 5.89 -1.94
N VAL A 38 -28.72 6.34 -0.75
CA VAL A 38 -29.74 7.37 -0.57
C VAL A 38 -29.05 8.63 -0.06
N PHE A 39 -29.13 9.67 -0.87
CA PHE A 39 -28.59 10.99 -0.55
C PHE A 39 -29.73 11.93 -0.20
N GLY A 40 -29.52 12.74 0.84
CA GLY A 40 -30.48 13.75 1.26
C GLY A 40 -30.47 15.00 0.39
N ASN A 41 -31.46 15.86 0.60
CA ASN A 41 -31.48 17.20 0.03
C ASN A 41 -30.27 17.99 0.54
N GLU A 42 -29.59 18.75 -0.32
CA GLU A 42 -28.40 19.53 0.03
C GLU A 42 -28.60 20.44 1.24
N ALA A 43 -29.77 21.09 1.35
CA ALA A 43 -30.02 22.03 2.44
C ALA A 43 -30.45 21.36 3.76
N HIS A 44 -31.12 20.20 3.69
CA HIS A 44 -31.81 19.62 4.85
C HIS A 44 -31.36 18.19 5.20
N GLY A 45 -30.56 17.56 4.34
CA GLY A 45 -30.19 16.16 4.43
C GLY A 45 -31.39 15.21 4.29
N LEU A 46 -31.22 14.00 4.79
CA LEU A 46 -32.31 13.04 4.98
C LEU A 46 -33.03 13.35 6.30
N ASN A 47 -34.35 13.26 6.25
CA ASN A 47 -35.17 13.41 7.44
C ASN A 47 -35.07 12.15 8.33
N ARG A 48 -35.67 12.25 9.52
CA ARG A 48 -35.60 11.18 10.51
C ARG A 48 -36.23 9.89 10.00
N ASP A 49 -37.38 9.96 9.36
CA ASP A 49 -38.13 8.79 8.93
C ASP A 49 -37.44 8.09 7.74
N GLU A 50 -36.80 8.86 6.86
CA GLU A 50 -35.96 8.35 5.78
C GLU A 50 -34.71 7.62 6.31
N LEU A 51 -34.03 8.21 7.30
CA LEU A 51 -32.87 7.57 7.94
C LEU A 51 -33.27 6.27 8.67
N ALA A 52 -34.47 6.23 9.28
CA ALA A 52 -34.94 5.05 10.00
C ALA A 52 -35.17 3.83 9.09
N GLN A 53 -35.41 4.06 7.79
CA GLN A 53 -35.59 3.01 6.79
C GLN A 53 -34.25 2.49 6.24
N CYS A 54 -33.17 3.22 6.45
CA CYS A 54 -31.84 2.82 5.98
C CYS A 54 -31.26 1.70 6.86
N HIS A 55 -30.61 0.73 6.22
CA HIS A 55 -29.96 -0.39 6.90
C HIS A 55 -28.62 0.05 7.48
N ILE A 56 -27.87 0.87 6.73
CA ILE A 56 -26.61 1.48 7.14
C ILE A 56 -26.76 2.99 7.09
N LEU A 57 -26.19 3.66 8.08
CA LEU A 57 -25.97 5.11 8.05
C LEU A 57 -24.50 5.35 7.74
N LEU A 58 -24.21 5.98 6.60
CA LEU A 58 -22.85 6.31 6.18
C LEU A 58 -22.53 7.75 6.57
N HIS A 59 -21.45 7.93 7.32
CA HIS A 59 -20.87 9.23 7.64
C HIS A 59 -19.58 9.45 6.85
N LEU A 60 -19.43 10.65 6.30
CA LEU A 60 -18.20 11.07 5.64
C LEU A 60 -17.45 11.98 6.60
N ASP A 61 -16.23 11.56 6.95
CA ASP A 61 -15.34 12.36 7.78
C ASP A 61 -15.04 13.69 7.11
N THR A 62 -15.30 14.78 7.81
CA THR A 62 -15.01 16.14 7.38
C THR A 62 -13.80 16.69 8.10
N TRP A 63 -13.17 17.73 7.53
CA TRP A 63 -12.04 18.40 8.15
C TRP A 63 -12.47 19.67 8.88
N GLY A 64 -11.99 19.85 10.12
CA GLY A 64 -12.20 21.06 10.91
C GLY A 64 -13.66 21.25 11.36
N ASP A 65 -14.13 22.50 11.37
CA ASP A 65 -15.46 22.86 11.87
C ASP A 65 -16.59 22.61 10.85
N TYR A 66 -16.27 22.12 9.65
CA TYR A 66 -17.27 21.82 8.63
C TYR A 66 -18.02 20.55 8.99
N SER A 67 -19.34 20.65 9.11
CA SER A 67 -20.18 19.51 9.49
C SER A 67 -20.62 18.64 8.32
N SER A 68 -20.47 19.10 7.07
CA SER A 68 -20.94 18.35 5.89
C SER A 68 -20.25 18.76 4.60
N TYR A 69 -20.26 17.84 3.63
CA TYR A 69 -19.91 18.13 2.24
C TYR A 69 -21.13 18.60 1.46
N ASN A 70 -20.90 19.40 0.42
CA ASN A 70 -21.88 19.59 -0.65
C ASN A 70 -22.31 18.21 -1.21
N LEU A 71 -23.59 18.08 -1.58
CA LEU A 71 -24.17 16.87 -2.17
C LEU A 71 -23.34 16.30 -3.31
N ALA A 72 -22.92 17.11 -4.29
CA ALA A 72 -22.12 16.66 -5.42
C ALA A 72 -20.77 16.06 -4.97
N SER A 73 -20.13 16.68 -3.99
CA SER A 73 -18.86 16.20 -3.42
C SER A 73 -19.04 14.90 -2.65
N ALA A 74 -20.11 14.78 -1.85
CA ALA A 74 -20.43 13.55 -1.13
C ALA A 74 -20.66 12.38 -2.09
N VAL A 75 -21.41 12.61 -3.17
CA VAL A 75 -21.63 11.64 -4.24
C VAL A 75 -20.31 11.25 -4.91
N ALA A 76 -19.46 12.22 -5.24
CA ALA A 76 -18.17 11.96 -5.88
C ALA A 76 -17.22 11.13 -5.00
N ILE A 77 -17.12 11.47 -3.71
CA ILE A 77 -16.26 10.75 -2.74
C ILE A 77 -16.72 9.30 -2.59
N ILE A 78 -18.03 9.09 -2.36
CA ILE A 78 -18.59 7.76 -2.19
C ILE A 78 -18.46 6.95 -3.49
N GLY A 79 -18.79 7.55 -4.64
CA GLY A 79 -18.65 6.92 -5.95
C GLY A 79 -17.21 6.51 -6.25
N HIS A 80 -16.23 7.37 -5.94
CA HIS A 80 -14.82 7.06 -6.08
C HIS A 80 -14.41 5.89 -5.18
N HIS A 81 -14.82 5.89 -3.90
CA HIS A 81 -14.53 4.80 -2.97
C HIS A 81 -15.06 3.45 -3.47
N ILE A 82 -16.26 3.45 -4.06
CA ILE A 82 -16.87 2.27 -4.68
C ILE A 82 -16.08 1.81 -5.90
N ALA A 83 -15.75 2.74 -6.80
CA ALA A 83 -14.94 2.42 -7.98
C ALA A 83 -13.56 1.85 -7.59
N ALA A 84 -12.90 2.44 -6.59
CA ALA A 84 -11.61 1.97 -6.09
C ALA A 84 -11.70 0.55 -5.50
N HIS A 85 -12.74 0.25 -4.72
CA HIS A 85 -12.95 -1.09 -4.18
C HIS A 85 -13.21 -2.14 -5.28
N ILE A 86 -14.07 -1.81 -6.25
CA ILE A 86 -14.34 -2.69 -7.40
C ILE A 86 -13.05 -2.88 -8.22
N HIS A 87 -12.26 -1.82 -8.40
CA HIS A 87 -10.98 -1.90 -9.09
C HIS A 87 -10.00 -2.83 -8.35
N GLN A 88 -9.90 -2.73 -7.02
CA GLN A 88 -9.07 -3.64 -6.22
C GLN A 88 -9.53 -5.10 -6.35
N GLN A 89 -10.84 -5.36 -6.33
CA GLN A 89 -11.38 -6.72 -6.50
C GLN A 89 -11.16 -7.28 -7.91
N THR A 90 -11.30 -6.45 -8.95
CA THR A 90 -11.10 -6.85 -10.35
C THR A 90 -9.61 -7.00 -10.70
N THR A 91 -8.75 -6.13 -10.18
CA THR A 91 -7.29 -6.25 -10.33
C THR A 91 -6.70 -7.38 -9.51
N ALA A 92 -7.31 -7.80 -8.40
CA ALA A 92 -6.97 -9.05 -7.72
C ALA A 92 -7.23 -10.31 -8.59
N SER A 93 -7.95 -10.16 -9.71
CA SER A 93 -8.20 -11.23 -10.70
C SER A 93 -7.23 -11.19 -11.90
N HIS A 94 -6.48 -10.10 -12.07
CA HIS A 94 -5.31 -10.07 -12.93
C HIS A 94 -4.10 -10.52 -12.12
N PRO A 95 -3.14 -11.27 -12.68
CA PRO A 95 -1.90 -11.52 -11.97
C PRO A 95 -1.25 -10.16 -11.73
N THR A 96 -1.33 -9.68 -10.49
CA THR A 96 -0.43 -8.69 -9.91
C THR A 96 0.97 -9.02 -10.42
N PRO A 97 1.83 -8.04 -10.79
CA PRO A 97 3.24 -8.34 -11.02
C PRO A 97 3.69 -9.18 -9.82
N THR A 98 4.09 -10.41 -10.11
CA THR A 98 4.36 -11.49 -9.16
C THR A 98 4.93 -10.87 -7.90
N HIS A 99 4.31 -11.07 -6.73
CA HIS A 99 4.89 -10.63 -5.47
C HIS A 99 6.25 -11.32 -5.38
N LYS A 100 7.31 -10.66 -5.86
CA LYS A 100 8.58 -11.31 -6.12
C LYS A 100 9.04 -11.78 -4.75
N GLN A 101 9.29 -13.09 -4.63
CA GLN A 101 9.61 -13.69 -3.33
C GLN A 101 10.78 -12.91 -2.74
N PRO A 102 10.68 -12.40 -1.50
CA PRO A 102 11.76 -11.63 -0.89
C PRO A 102 13.04 -12.46 -0.90
N ALA A 103 14.17 -11.81 -1.14
CA ALA A 103 15.45 -12.48 -1.05
C ALA A 103 15.67 -12.95 0.40
N ASP A 104 16.23 -14.14 0.54
CA ASP A 104 16.71 -14.62 1.83
C ASP A 104 17.81 -13.68 2.34
N ILE A 105 17.86 -13.46 3.65
CA ILE A 105 18.86 -12.61 4.32
C ILE A 105 20.26 -13.08 3.93
N ALA A 106 20.48 -14.39 3.91
CA ALA A 106 21.76 -14.98 3.50
C ALA A 106 22.16 -14.62 2.06
N LEU A 107 21.20 -14.52 1.13
CA LEU A 107 21.46 -14.12 -0.25
C LEU A 107 21.86 -12.64 -0.35
N VAL A 108 21.16 -11.77 0.39
CA VAL A 108 21.44 -10.33 0.43
C VAL A 108 22.81 -10.06 1.08
N GLU A 109 23.14 -10.78 2.16
CA GLU A 109 24.45 -10.68 2.80
C GLU A 109 25.59 -11.13 1.89
N ARG A 110 25.42 -12.25 1.19
CA ARG A 110 26.40 -12.74 0.20
C ARG A 110 26.60 -11.75 -0.94
N LEU A 111 25.52 -11.18 -1.47
CA LEU A 111 25.60 -10.12 -2.48
C LEU A 111 26.38 -8.91 -1.94
N GLY A 112 26.09 -8.48 -0.70
CA GLY A 112 26.77 -7.37 -0.06
C GLY A 112 28.28 -7.60 0.10
N SER A 113 28.68 -8.77 0.63
CA SER A 113 30.10 -9.13 0.77
C SER A 113 30.81 -9.21 -0.58
N TYR A 114 30.19 -9.89 -1.56
CA TYR A 114 30.73 -10.00 -2.92
C TYR A 114 30.93 -8.62 -3.57
N TRP A 115 30.00 -7.69 -3.35
CA TRP A 115 30.12 -6.32 -3.82
C TRP A 115 31.28 -5.56 -3.19
N LEU A 116 31.43 -5.65 -1.87
CA LEU A 116 32.50 -4.96 -1.14
C LEU A 116 33.88 -5.48 -1.56
N ASP A 117 34.02 -6.78 -1.77
CA ASP A 117 35.28 -7.37 -2.23
C ASP A 117 35.60 -6.95 -3.67
N SER A 118 34.57 -6.80 -4.53
CA SER A 118 34.73 -6.25 -5.88
C SER A 118 35.25 -4.80 -5.85
N LEU A 119 34.70 -3.97 -4.94
CA LEU A 119 35.16 -2.59 -4.74
C LEU A 119 36.60 -2.53 -4.24
N GLU A 120 37.02 -3.48 -3.40
CA GLU A 120 38.38 -3.57 -2.91
C GLU A 120 39.38 -3.90 -4.03
N ARG A 121 39.02 -4.83 -4.92
CA ARG A 121 39.84 -5.16 -6.11
C ARG A 121 39.98 -4.00 -7.08
N CYS A 122 38.92 -3.20 -7.25
CA CYS A 122 38.95 -1.94 -7.99
C CYS A 122 39.70 -0.80 -7.27
N ALA A 123 40.32 -1.06 -6.11
CA ALA A 123 41.02 -0.07 -5.30
C ALA A 123 40.14 1.13 -4.85
N TYR A 124 38.82 0.94 -4.75
CA TYR A 124 37.87 1.99 -4.37
C TYR A 124 38.15 2.58 -2.98
N PHE A 125 38.56 1.72 -2.03
CA PHE A 125 38.87 2.11 -0.65
C PHE A 125 40.32 2.59 -0.46
N ARG A 126 41.07 2.89 -1.53
CA ARG A 126 42.40 3.51 -1.39
C ARG A 126 42.27 5.01 -1.09
N GLY A 127 43.18 5.53 -0.27
CA GLY A 127 43.21 6.94 0.14
C GLY A 127 42.30 7.21 1.33
N ASN A 128 41.55 8.32 1.30
CA ASN A 128 40.71 8.75 2.43
C ASN A 128 39.34 8.02 2.53
N ARG A 129 39.11 7.00 1.70
CA ARG A 129 37.86 6.22 1.64
C ARG A 129 37.97 4.98 2.51
N ARG A 130 37.33 5.01 3.68
CA ARG A 130 37.43 3.96 4.69
C ARG A 130 36.32 2.90 4.53
N ARG A 131 36.72 1.63 4.35
CA ARG A 131 35.80 0.48 4.25
C ARG A 131 34.94 0.34 5.51
N ASP A 132 35.54 0.52 6.68
CA ASP A 132 34.87 0.35 7.98
C ASP A 132 33.72 1.34 8.21
N ILE A 133 33.74 2.49 7.54
CA ILE A 133 32.65 3.47 7.56
C ILE A 133 31.64 3.17 6.46
N TYR A 134 32.09 2.83 5.25
CA TYR A 134 31.22 2.60 4.10
C TYR A 134 30.36 1.33 4.23
N GLU A 135 30.95 0.23 4.70
CA GLU A 135 30.30 -1.07 4.73
C GLU A 135 28.99 -1.09 5.55
N PRO A 136 28.92 -0.57 6.79
CA PRO A 136 27.67 -0.51 7.54
C PRO A 136 26.56 0.26 6.81
N HIS A 137 26.89 1.41 6.20
CA HIS A 137 25.92 2.20 5.43
C HIS A 137 25.43 1.47 4.19
N PHE A 138 26.34 0.77 3.49
CA PHE A 138 25.99 -0.02 2.32
C PHE A 138 25.10 -1.22 2.67
N ARG A 139 25.39 -1.92 3.77
CA ARG A 139 24.53 -3.02 4.26
C ARG A 139 23.14 -2.52 4.63
N GLN A 140 23.05 -1.37 5.31
CA GLN A 140 21.75 -0.76 5.65
C GLN A 140 20.97 -0.33 4.38
N LEU A 141 21.66 0.16 3.35
CA LEU A 141 21.06 0.46 2.06
C LEU A 141 20.45 -0.80 1.42
N LEU A 142 21.20 -1.91 1.35
CA LEU A 142 20.70 -3.17 0.80
C LEU A 142 19.48 -3.71 1.55
N GLN A 143 19.44 -3.58 2.88
CA GLN A 143 18.29 -3.97 3.68
C GLN A 143 17.05 -3.11 3.38
N ARG A 144 17.23 -1.81 3.17
CA ARG A 144 16.13 -0.88 2.83
C ARG A 144 15.55 -1.09 1.43
N LEU A 145 16.34 -1.65 0.51
CA LEU A 145 15.88 -1.93 -0.86
C LEU A 145 14.89 -3.09 -0.94
N ALA A 146 14.75 -3.89 0.13
CA ALA A 146 13.81 -5.02 0.19
C ALA A 146 13.85 -5.91 -1.07
N LEU A 147 15.06 -6.26 -1.50
CA LEU A 147 15.30 -6.96 -2.76
C LEU A 147 14.53 -8.29 -2.82
N SER A 148 13.99 -8.60 -3.99
CA SER A 148 13.49 -9.93 -4.26
C SER A 148 14.61 -10.91 -4.57
N LYS A 149 14.34 -12.22 -4.46
CA LYS A 149 15.28 -13.29 -4.81
C LYS A 149 15.79 -13.15 -6.26
N GLU A 150 14.89 -12.80 -7.18
CA GLU A 150 15.22 -12.61 -8.59
C GLU A 150 16.14 -11.41 -8.80
N ASP A 151 15.83 -10.28 -8.16
CA ASP A 151 16.62 -9.06 -8.28
C ASP A 151 18.01 -9.23 -7.65
N ALA A 152 18.08 -9.84 -6.46
CA ALA A 152 19.35 -10.15 -5.79
C ALA A 152 20.22 -11.10 -6.63
N THR A 153 19.61 -12.13 -7.23
CA THR A 153 20.32 -13.07 -8.12
C THR A 153 20.80 -12.37 -9.38
N THR A 154 19.99 -11.48 -9.97
CA THR A 154 20.34 -10.71 -11.16
C THR A 154 21.51 -9.75 -10.88
N LEU A 155 21.46 -9.03 -9.77
CA LEU A 155 22.55 -8.15 -9.33
C LEU A 155 23.84 -8.97 -9.11
N PHE A 156 23.74 -10.11 -8.42
CA PHE A 156 24.87 -11.00 -8.20
C PHE A 156 25.49 -11.48 -9.52
N ALA A 157 24.66 -11.97 -10.45
CA ALA A 157 25.11 -12.46 -11.74
C ALA A 157 25.77 -11.35 -12.58
N SER A 158 25.18 -10.15 -12.60
CA SER A 158 25.73 -9.00 -13.32
C SER A 158 27.11 -8.59 -12.79
N LEU A 159 27.26 -8.54 -11.47
CA LEU A 159 28.53 -8.22 -10.83
C LEU A 159 29.56 -9.34 -11.01
N ALA A 160 29.14 -10.60 -10.97
CA ALA A 160 30.03 -11.73 -11.24
C ALA A 160 30.55 -11.72 -12.67
N GLN A 161 29.72 -11.36 -13.64
CA GLN A 161 30.16 -11.20 -15.02
C GLN A 161 31.09 -9.99 -15.19
N PHE A 162 30.83 -8.88 -14.50
CA PHE A 162 31.72 -7.72 -14.46
C PHE A 162 33.11 -8.09 -13.91
N ASN A 163 33.17 -8.82 -12.79
CA ASN A 163 34.43 -9.26 -12.19
C ASN A 163 35.19 -10.21 -13.11
N TYR A 164 34.50 -11.13 -13.79
CA TYR A 164 35.13 -12.03 -14.75
C TYR A 164 35.88 -11.27 -15.86
N TYR A 165 35.25 -10.26 -16.44
CA TYR A 165 35.88 -9.46 -17.49
C TYR A 165 36.94 -8.49 -16.97
N SER A 166 36.80 -8.00 -15.73
CA SER A 166 37.73 -7.02 -15.15
C SER A 166 38.96 -7.66 -14.53
N PHE A 167 38.82 -8.87 -13.97
CA PHE A 167 39.84 -9.51 -13.13
C PHE A 167 40.15 -10.97 -13.50
N GLY A 168 39.39 -11.57 -14.42
CA GLY A 168 39.64 -12.94 -14.92
C GLY A 168 38.98 -14.06 -14.12
N ASP A 169 38.23 -13.76 -13.07
CA ASP A 169 37.58 -14.74 -12.20
C ASP A 169 36.16 -14.31 -11.76
N LYS A 170 35.27 -15.29 -11.60
CA LYS A 170 33.89 -15.08 -11.11
C LYS A 170 33.79 -15.20 -9.60
N HIS A 171 34.68 -15.96 -8.97
CA HIS A 171 34.63 -16.25 -7.54
C HIS A 171 35.55 -15.29 -6.80
N LEU A 172 34.98 -14.52 -5.88
CA LEU A 172 35.73 -13.80 -4.86
C LEU A 172 35.79 -14.76 -3.68
N ASN A 173 36.99 -15.25 -3.36
CA ASN A 173 37.38 -16.16 -2.27
C ASN A 173 36.25 -16.96 -1.58
N ASP A 174 36.32 -18.29 -1.72
CA ASP A 174 35.50 -19.28 -1.00
C ASP A 174 35.30 -18.97 0.50
#